data_AF-A0A9E7JMT6-F1
#
_entry.id   AF-A0A9E7JMT6-F1
#
_cell.length_a   1.000
_cell.length_b   1.000
_cell.length_c   1.000
_cell.angle_alpha   90.00
_cell.angle_beta   90.00
_cell.angle_gamma   90.00
#
_symmetry.space_group_name_H-M   'P 1'
#
loop_
_entity.id
_entity.type
_entity.pdbx_description
1 polymer ?
#
loop_
_entity_poly.entity_id
_entity_poly.type
_entity_poly.pdbx_seq_one_letter_code
_entity_poly.pdbx_strand_id
1 'polypeptide(L)'
;MCSKLAVPLDSPCVRQLGGGRRWFFFFVESTLERNWNAVGLLHPAERGDIYLTRSSWFGLDVLGSCQLEIGAYAKVTRRSYCHRLANMATDIYQNGSNGNAQHDPQRTYQVVVAATRDMGIGKDGNLPWKLPSDLKFFKEVTMTTSDPSKRNAVIMGRKTWESIPPQNRPLPGRLNVVLTRSGSFDIATAENILMCGSLNSALQLLAATPYCLSIERVFVIGGGQVLREALNAPGCEAIHLTDIETSFQCDTFIPPVDCSVFRPWYSSFPLLENSIRYSFVAYVRVQSSGTEPHATHDGEVVDSNVGLTHREEGDLGPVYGFQWRHFGAEYTDMHADYTGKGFDQLSAIIDKIKNDPDDRRMILSAWNPSDLKKMALPPCHMFAQFYVENGELSCQMYQRSADLGLGVPFNIASYSLLTCMIAQVCDLLPGDFVHAIGDAHVYSTHVRPLEEQLQKQPKPFPVLKMNPLKKDIDSFVASDFELVGYDPHNKIEMKMAI
;
A
#
# COMPACT_ATOMS: atom_id res chain seq x y z
N MET A 1 42.56 -5.99 -26.65
CA MET A 1 44.03 -5.87 -26.51
C MET A 1 44.34 -4.52 -25.88
N CYS A 2 44.58 -4.49 -24.57
CA CYS A 2 45.09 -3.32 -23.86
C CYS A 2 46.63 -3.33 -23.90
N SER A 3 47.23 -2.16 -24.07
CA SER A 3 48.61 -1.90 -23.65
C SER A 3 48.59 -0.86 -22.53
N LYS A 4 49.06 -1.31 -21.36
CA LYS A 4 49.44 -0.47 -20.21
C LYS A 4 50.75 0.25 -20.54
N LEU A 5 50.92 1.46 -20.03
CA LEU A 5 52.23 1.98 -19.63
C LEU A 5 52.02 3.00 -18.51
N ALA A 6 52.63 2.71 -17.36
CA ALA A 6 52.76 3.59 -16.23
C ALA A 6 54.26 3.82 -16.00
N VAL A 7 54.67 5.07 -15.75
CA VAL A 7 55.92 5.42 -15.05
C VAL A 7 55.67 6.71 -14.23
N PRO A 8 56.24 6.89 -13.01
CA PRO A 8 55.75 7.83 -12.01
C PRO A 8 56.69 9.00 -11.63
N LEU A 9 56.11 9.94 -10.86
CA LEU A 9 56.65 10.83 -9.80
C LEU A 9 57.75 11.89 -10.12
N ASP A 10 57.41 13.17 -9.92
CA ASP A 10 57.98 14.00 -8.83
C ASP A 10 57.22 15.34 -8.61
N SER A 11 57.20 15.79 -7.35
CA SER A 11 56.31 16.79 -6.70
C SER A 11 56.85 18.25 -6.76
N PRO A 12 56.37 19.23 -5.95
CA PRO A 12 55.00 19.77 -5.73
C PRO A 12 54.94 21.32 -5.90
N CYS A 13 53.79 21.89 -6.28
CA CYS A 13 53.37 23.17 -5.71
C CYS A 13 51.86 23.42 -5.86
N VAL A 14 51.28 23.85 -4.75
CA VAL A 14 49.86 24.05 -4.48
C VAL A 14 49.43 25.45 -4.88
N ARG A 15 48.30 25.60 -5.58
CA ARG A 15 47.19 26.49 -5.17
C ARG A 15 45.94 26.34 -6.05
N GLN A 16 44.81 26.36 -5.35
CA GLN A 16 43.43 26.14 -5.76
C GLN A 16 42.93 27.12 -6.84
N LEU A 17 41.98 26.66 -7.66
CA LEU A 17 40.58 27.12 -7.68
C LEU A 17 39.77 26.14 -8.56
N GLY A 18 38.89 25.37 -7.93
CA GLY A 18 38.12 24.30 -8.57
C GLY A 18 36.84 24.81 -9.24
N GLY A 19 36.69 24.49 -10.52
CA GLY A 19 35.41 24.46 -11.22
C GLY A 19 35.03 23.02 -11.56
N GLY A 20 33.82 22.85 -12.10
CA GLY A 20 33.54 21.80 -13.09
C GLY A 20 33.05 20.44 -12.56
N ARG A 21 31.81 20.15 -12.97
CA ARG A 21 31.08 18.86 -13.03
C ARG A 21 31.94 17.59 -13.03
N ARG A 22 31.50 16.55 -12.31
CA ARG A 22 31.89 15.16 -12.60
C ARG A 22 30.70 14.21 -12.57
N TRP A 23 30.60 13.48 -13.68
CA TRP A 23 29.83 12.26 -13.89
C TRP A 23 30.51 11.10 -13.15
N PHE A 24 29.75 10.17 -12.61
CA PHE A 24 30.24 8.89 -12.10
C PHE A 24 29.65 7.74 -12.92
N PHE A 25 30.52 6.97 -13.56
CA PHE A 25 30.25 5.64 -14.09
C PHE A 25 30.67 4.61 -13.02
N PHE A 26 29.84 3.59 -12.78
CA PHE A 26 30.25 2.37 -12.08
C PHE A 26 30.26 1.20 -13.06
N PHE A 27 31.40 0.53 -13.19
CA PHE A 27 31.51 -0.84 -13.68
C PHE A 27 31.34 -1.78 -12.48
N VAL A 28 30.57 -2.86 -12.65
CA VAL A 28 30.67 -4.04 -11.78
C VAL A 28 30.77 -5.25 -12.70
N GLU A 29 31.93 -5.90 -12.62
CA GLU A 29 32.26 -7.19 -13.21
C GLU A 29 31.99 -8.25 -12.13
N SER A 30 31.16 -9.27 -12.43
CA SER A 30 31.14 -10.49 -11.61
C SER A 30 30.83 -11.70 -12.48
N THR A 31 31.86 -12.52 -12.63
CA THR A 31 31.86 -13.89 -13.13
C THR A 31 31.09 -14.82 -12.18
N LEU A 32 30.26 -15.72 -12.73
CA LEU A 32 30.01 -17.06 -12.18
C LEU A 32 29.33 -17.94 -13.23
N GLU A 33 30.02 -19.03 -13.57
CA GLU A 33 29.64 -20.11 -14.50
C GLU A 33 28.83 -21.23 -13.81
N ARG A 34 27.99 -21.93 -14.60
CA ARG A 34 27.48 -23.34 -14.48
C ARG A 34 26.44 -23.62 -13.36
N ASN A 35 25.37 -24.42 -13.52
CA ASN A 35 25.04 -25.53 -14.44
C ASN A 35 23.50 -25.72 -14.57
N TRP A 36 23.11 -26.37 -15.66
CA TRP A 36 21.76 -26.80 -16.07
C TRP A 36 21.19 -27.97 -15.25
N ASN A 37 19.86 -28.04 -15.12
CA ASN A 37 19.04 -29.21 -15.49
C ASN A 37 17.54 -28.92 -15.37
N ALA A 38 16.75 -29.70 -16.09
CA ALA A 38 15.46 -29.35 -16.67
C ALA A 38 14.24 -30.08 -16.04
N VAL A 39 13.07 -29.70 -16.58
CA VAL A 39 11.82 -30.47 -16.80
C VAL A 39 10.66 -30.22 -15.82
N GLY A 40 9.54 -29.75 -16.40
CA GLY A 40 8.20 -29.83 -15.80
C GLY A 40 7.11 -29.06 -16.56
N LEU A 41 6.82 -29.45 -17.81
CA LEU A 41 5.67 -28.99 -18.60
C LEU A 41 4.33 -29.32 -17.90
N LEU A 42 3.43 -28.35 -17.79
CA LEU A 42 1.97 -28.58 -17.68
C LEU A 42 1.21 -27.50 -18.48
N HIS A 43 0.40 -27.97 -19.44
CA HIS A 43 -0.52 -27.20 -20.30
C HIS A 43 -1.78 -26.72 -19.52
N PRO A 44 -2.60 -25.82 -20.10
CA PRO A 44 -3.38 -24.84 -19.37
C PRO A 44 -4.77 -25.34 -18.98
N ALA A 45 -5.31 -24.82 -17.86
CA ALA A 45 -6.70 -24.99 -17.48
C ALA A 45 -7.43 -23.64 -17.56
N GLU A 46 -8.56 -23.68 -18.24
CA GLU A 46 -9.51 -22.63 -18.55
C GLU A 46 -10.08 -21.94 -17.29
N ARG A 47 -9.99 -20.60 -17.26
CA ARG A 47 -11.03 -19.64 -16.80
C ARG A 47 -10.45 -18.22 -16.85
N GLY A 48 -10.96 -17.41 -17.77
CA GLY A 48 -10.58 -16.01 -17.98
C GLY A 48 -11.23 -15.07 -16.98
N ASP A 49 -10.81 -15.16 -15.71
CA ASP A 49 -11.07 -14.12 -14.71
C ASP A 49 -9.75 -13.39 -14.44
N ILE A 50 -9.66 -12.11 -14.82
CA ILE A 50 -8.49 -11.27 -14.56
C ILE A 50 -8.61 -10.71 -13.14
N TYR A 51 -7.79 -11.24 -12.23
CA TYR A 51 -7.64 -10.70 -10.88
C TYR A 51 -6.49 -9.69 -10.87
N LEU A 52 -6.75 -8.45 -10.43
CA LEU A 52 -5.68 -7.49 -10.11
C LEU A 52 -4.95 -8.01 -8.85
N THR A 53 -3.89 -8.79 -9.00
CA THR A 53 -3.19 -9.41 -7.87
C THR A 53 -1.69 -9.54 -8.05
N ARG A 54 -1.01 -9.42 -6.90
CA ARG A 54 0.36 -9.87 -6.52
C ARG A 54 1.55 -9.05 -7.02
N SER A 55 2.30 -8.57 -6.03
CA SER A 55 3.72 -8.24 -6.18
C SER A 55 4.55 -9.04 -5.17
N SER A 56 5.50 -9.84 -5.64
CA SER A 56 6.48 -10.55 -4.81
C SER A 56 7.87 -10.60 -5.43
N TRP A 57 8.87 -10.73 -4.55
CA TRP A 57 10.24 -10.20 -4.63
C TRP A 57 11.33 -11.22 -5.00
N PHE A 58 12.50 -10.72 -5.44
CA PHE A 58 13.82 -11.16 -4.98
C PHE A 58 14.69 -9.94 -4.62
N GLY A 59 15.49 -10.06 -3.56
CA GLY A 59 16.33 -8.99 -3.01
C GLY A 59 17.82 -9.33 -3.00
N LEU A 60 18.64 -8.27 -2.95
CA LEU A 60 20.04 -8.28 -2.55
C LEU A 60 20.32 -6.98 -1.79
N ASP A 61 20.62 -7.12 -0.50
CA ASP A 61 20.96 -6.02 0.43
C ASP A 61 22.39 -5.52 0.16
N VAL A 62 22.56 -4.20 -0.03
CA VAL A 62 23.81 -3.49 0.29
C VAL A 62 23.47 -2.14 0.92
N LEU A 63 24.02 -1.92 2.12
CA LEU A 63 23.87 -0.77 3.01
C LEU A 63 24.37 0.55 2.38
N GLY A 64 23.68 1.65 2.67
CA GLY A 64 24.21 3.00 2.41
C GLY A 64 23.16 4.10 2.54
N SER A 65 23.06 4.67 3.74
CA SER A 65 22.22 5.80 4.14
C SER A 65 22.39 7.07 3.29
N CYS A 66 21.29 7.60 2.74
CA CYS A 66 21.07 9.01 2.42
C CYS A 66 19.56 9.31 2.48
N GLN A 67 19.16 10.20 3.39
CA GLN A 67 17.80 10.71 3.52
C GLN A 67 17.49 11.71 2.39
N LEU A 68 16.43 11.45 1.63
CA LEU A 68 15.68 12.43 0.86
C LEU A 68 14.21 12.04 0.99
N GLU A 69 13.46 12.84 1.76
CA GLU A 69 12.01 12.71 1.89
C GLU A 69 11.33 13.25 0.63
N ILE A 70 10.74 12.34 -0.13
CA ILE A 70 9.71 12.64 -1.12
C ILE A 70 8.57 11.65 -0.81
N GLY A 71 7.41 12.21 -0.45
CA GLY A 71 6.21 11.45 -0.11
C GLY A 71 5.68 10.67 -1.31
N ALA A 72 6.12 9.42 -1.42
CA ALA A 72 5.46 8.36 -2.15
C ALA A 72 5.07 7.30 -1.13
N TYR A 73 3.88 6.73 -1.21
CA TYR A 73 3.44 5.63 -0.35
C TYR A 73 4.44 4.47 -0.47
N ALA A 74 5.38 4.41 0.46
CA ALA A 74 6.43 3.41 0.48
C ALA A 74 5.82 2.06 0.86
N LYS A 75 6.02 1.07 -0.02
CA LYS A 75 5.76 -0.35 0.22
C LYS A 75 6.46 -0.77 1.53
N VAL A 76 5.71 -0.89 2.62
CA VAL A 76 6.20 -1.52 3.85
C VAL A 76 6.18 -3.03 3.62
N THR A 77 7.34 -3.60 3.29
CA THR A 77 7.48 -5.05 3.18
C THR A 77 7.14 -5.73 4.50
N ARG A 78 6.66 -6.99 4.48
CA ARG A 78 6.29 -7.78 5.67
C ARG A 78 7.40 -7.86 6.73
N ARG A 79 8.68 -7.73 6.33
CA ARG A 79 9.86 -7.63 7.21
C ARG A 79 10.06 -6.23 7.80
N SER A 80 9.68 -5.19 7.04
CA SER A 80 9.67 -3.78 7.46
C SER A 80 8.45 -3.44 8.35
N TYR A 81 7.38 -4.26 8.32
CA TYR A 81 6.22 -4.17 9.23
C TYR A 81 6.65 -4.30 10.70
N CYS A 82 7.42 -5.33 11.06
CA CYS A 82 7.94 -5.50 12.42
C CYS A 82 9.07 -4.52 12.77
N HIS A 83 9.90 -4.13 11.79
CA HIS A 83 11.09 -3.30 12.07
C HIS A 83 10.79 -1.79 12.14
N ARG A 84 9.76 -1.27 11.45
CA ARG A 84 9.35 0.15 11.59
C ARG A 84 8.46 0.42 12.81
N LEU A 85 7.70 -0.55 13.29
CA LEU A 85 7.01 -0.48 14.59
C LEU A 85 7.99 -0.56 15.79
N ALA A 86 9.20 -1.10 15.59
CA ALA A 86 10.24 -1.16 16.61
C ALA A 86 10.76 0.23 17.03
N ASN A 87 10.78 1.20 16.12
CA ASN A 87 11.50 2.47 16.30
C ASN A 87 10.60 3.71 16.53
N MET A 88 9.28 3.56 16.70
CA MET A 88 8.37 4.70 16.90
C MET A 88 7.85 4.89 18.34
N ALA A 89 8.35 4.12 19.31
CA ALA A 89 7.99 4.27 20.73
C ALA A 89 9.22 4.41 21.64
N THR A 90 10.30 4.97 21.10
CA THR A 90 11.51 5.32 21.87
C THR A 90 11.96 6.71 21.45
N ASP A 91 11.24 7.71 21.91
CA ASP A 91 11.82 8.99 22.33
C ASP A 91 10.80 9.68 23.24
N ILE A 92 11.30 10.47 24.19
CA ILE A 92 10.59 11.16 25.27
C ILE A 92 10.46 10.34 26.56
N TYR A 93 11.57 10.26 27.28
CA TYR A 93 11.57 10.23 28.75
C TYR A 93 12.57 11.22 29.33
N GLN A 94 12.57 12.47 28.86
CA GLN A 94 13.13 13.60 29.61
C GLN A 94 12.41 14.89 29.22
N ASN A 95 11.40 15.29 30.02
CA ASN A 95 11.22 16.68 30.42
C ASN A 95 10.16 16.76 31.52
N GLY A 96 10.61 17.10 32.73
CA GLY A 96 9.76 17.27 33.89
C GLY A 96 8.90 18.53 33.79
N SER A 97 7.65 18.42 34.20
CA SER A 97 6.83 19.55 34.64
C SER A 97 5.97 19.11 35.82
N ASN A 98 6.11 19.87 36.92
CA ASN A 98 5.43 19.66 38.19
C ASN A 98 3.92 19.92 38.05
N GLY A 99 3.10 18.90 38.33
CA GLY A 99 1.66 19.02 38.48
C GLY A 99 1.11 17.85 39.30
N ASN A 100 0.61 18.14 40.49
CA ASN A 100 0.16 17.17 41.48
C ASN A 100 -1.16 16.49 41.06
N ALA A 101 -1.07 15.31 40.44
CA ALA A 101 -2.11 14.28 40.44
C ALA A 101 -1.38 12.93 40.45
N GLN A 102 -1.50 12.19 41.55
CA GLN A 102 -0.81 10.92 41.76
C GLN A 102 -1.47 9.84 40.89
N HIS A 103 -1.14 9.83 39.59
CA HIS A 103 -1.53 8.78 38.67
C HIS A 103 -0.51 7.64 38.82
N ASP A 104 -0.95 6.51 39.34
CA ASP A 104 -0.13 5.28 39.35
C ASP A 104 0.33 4.99 37.91
N PRO A 105 1.60 4.66 37.67
CA PRO A 105 2.09 4.40 36.32
C PRO A 105 1.36 3.18 35.73
N GLN A 106 0.68 3.37 34.60
CA GLN A 106 0.02 2.31 33.85
C GLN A 106 0.71 2.10 32.51
N ARG A 107 0.91 0.84 32.12
CA ARG A 107 1.35 0.48 30.78
C ARG A 107 0.23 0.76 29.77
N THR A 108 0.60 1.32 28.63
CA THR A 108 -0.26 1.31 27.43
C THR A 108 -0.24 -0.07 26.78
N TYR A 109 -1.20 -0.33 25.89
CA TYR A 109 -1.37 -1.63 25.24
C TYR A 109 -1.89 -1.49 23.80
N GLN A 110 -1.83 -2.60 23.07
CA GLN A 110 -2.39 -2.74 21.74
C GLN A 110 -3.47 -3.82 21.75
N VAL A 111 -4.45 -3.75 20.84
CA VAL A 111 -5.47 -4.80 20.68
C VAL A 111 -5.11 -5.66 19.47
N VAL A 112 -5.31 -6.96 19.57
CA VAL A 112 -5.25 -7.89 18.42
C VAL A 112 -6.55 -8.67 18.37
N VAL A 113 -7.30 -8.56 17.28
CA VAL A 113 -8.62 -9.17 17.15
C VAL A 113 -8.96 -9.50 15.69
N ALA A 114 -9.69 -10.59 15.47
CA ALA A 114 -10.34 -10.88 14.21
C ALA A 114 -11.85 -10.66 14.37
N ALA A 115 -12.48 -9.93 13.46
CA ALA A 115 -13.90 -9.62 13.55
C ALA A 115 -14.55 -9.55 12.16
N THR A 116 -15.85 -9.85 12.08
CA THR A 116 -16.66 -9.60 10.89
C THR A 116 -16.92 -8.10 10.71
N ARG A 117 -17.48 -7.70 9.55
CA ARG A 117 -17.93 -6.32 9.29
C ARG A 117 -18.85 -5.74 10.37
N ASP A 118 -19.68 -6.58 11.00
CA ASP A 118 -20.59 -6.19 12.09
C ASP A 118 -19.92 -6.29 13.48
N MET A 119 -18.59 -6.39 13.52
CA MET A 119 -17.78 -6.54 14.73
C MET A 119 -18.12 -7.80 15.55
N GLY A 120 -18.57 -8.87 14.88
CA GLY A 120 -18.78 -10.19 15.47
C GLY A 120 -17.46 -10.95 15.60
N ILE A 121 -17.18 -11.53 16.77
CA ILE A 121 -15.89 -12.18 17.09
C ILE A 121 -16.02 -13.64 17.53
N GLY A 122 -17.23 -14.13 17.75
CA GLY A 122 -17.42 -15.42 18.42
C GLY A 122 -18.85 -15.94 18.32
N LYS A 123 -18.96 -17.28 18.33
CA LYS A 123 -20.21 -18.03 18.42
C LYS A 123 -20.01 -19.22 19.36
N ASP A 124 -20.86 -19.37 20.36
CA ASP A 124 -20.85 -20.48 21.32
C ASP A 124 -19.46 -20.71 21.96
N GLY A 125 -18.74 -19.62 22.24
CA GLY A 125 -17.40 -19.65 22.84
C GLY A 125 -16.25 -20.01 21.90
N ASN A 126 -16.51 -20.16 20.59
CA ASN A 126 -15.52 -20.51 19.57
C ASN A 126 -15.43 -19.42 18.49
N LEU A 127 -14.35 -19.46 17.70
CA LEU A 127 -14.23 -18.69 16.47
C LEU A 127 -15.16 -19.28 15.40
N PRO A 128 -16.04 -18.50 14.74
CA PRO A 128 -16.93 -19.01 13.69
C PRO A 128 -16.22 -19.44 12.40
N TRP A 129 -14.94 -19.09 12.25
CA TRP A 129 -14.12 -19.31 11.06
C TRP A 129 -12.84 -20.08 11.38
N LYS A 130 -12.20 -20.59 10.32
CA LYS A 130 -10.88 -21.25 10.39
C LYS A 130 -9.92 -20.59 9.40
N LEU A 131 -9.08 -19.71 9.93
CA LEU A 131 -8.09 -18.93 9.18
C LEU A 131 -6.67 -19.19 9.72
N PRO A 132 -5.97 -20.23 9.25
CA PRO A 132 -4.57 -20.48 9.65
C PRO A 132 -3.64 -19.27 9.42
N SER A 133 -3.88 -18.50 8.37
CA SER A 133 -3.10 -17.30 8.06
C SER A 133 -3.32 -16.17 9.08
N ASP A 134 -4.54 -16.02 9.62
CA ASP A 134 -4.84 -15.12 10.74
C ASP A 134 -4.15 -15.57 12.03
N LEU A 135 -4.20 -16.86 12.37
CA LEU A 135 -3.51 -17.39 13.55
C LEU A 135 -1.98 -17.20 13.45
N LYS A 136 -1.42 -17.30 12.24
CA LYS A 136 -0.01 -17.00 11.98
C LYS A 136 0.28 -15.51 12.20
N PHE A 137 -0.55 -14.62 11.67
CA PHE A 137 -0.44 -13.18 11.89
C PHE A 137 -0.54 -12.82 13.38
N PHE A 138 -1.53 -13.34 14.10
CA PHE A 138 -1.68 -13.18 15.54
C PHE A 138 -0.42 -13.61 16.31
N LYS A 139 0.14 -14.77 15.95
CA LYS A 139 1.38 -15.27 16.56
C LYS A 139 2.56 -14.33 16.28
N GLU A 140 2.73 -13.89 15.04
CA GLU A 140 3.80 -12.98 14.64
C GLU A 140 3.71 -11.66 15.41
N VAL A 141 2.56 -10.97 15.36
CA VAL A 141 2.33 -9.68 16.03
C VAL A 141 2.58 -9.78 17.54
N THR A 142 2.05 -10.82 18.19
CA THR A 142 2.15 -10.93 19.65
C THR A 142 3.48 -11.49 20.14
N MET A 143 4.28 -12.15 19.30
CA MET A 143 5.59 -12.71 19.70
C MET A 143 6.79 -11.84 19.33
N THR A 144 6.70 -11.03 18.27
CA THR A 144 7.86 -10.25 17.82
C THR A 144 8.21 -9.16 18.81
N THR A 145 9.48 -9.15 19.24
CA THR A 145 10.11 -8.09 20.02
C THR A 145 11.23 -7.45 19.22
N SER A 146 11.52 -6.21 19.56
CA SER A 146 12.64 -5.43 19.01
C SER A 146 13.92 -5.78 19.78
N ASP A 147 13.76 -6.04 21.08
CA ASP A 147 14.81 -6.51 21.98
C ASP A 147 14.69 -8.03 22.20
N PRO A 148 15.67 -8.84 21.75
CA PRO A 148 15.67 -10.29 21.94
C PRO A 148 15.72 -10.74 23.41
N SER A 149 16.13 -9.87 24.33
CA SER A 149 16.15 -10.16 25.78
C SER A 149 14.78 -10.00 26.45
N LYS A 150 13.84 -9.36 25.75
CA LYS A 150 12.48 -9.12 26.23
C LYS A 150 11.49 -10.06 25.58
N ARG A 151 10.31 -10.14 26.17
CA ARG A 151 9.13 -10.81 25.61
C ARG A 151 7.92 -9.87 25.64
N ASN A 152 6.83 -10.26 24.99
CA ASN A 152 5.57 -9.53 25.09
C ASN A 152 4.63 -10.18 26.11
N ALA A 153 3.64 -9.42 26.58
CA ALA A 153 2.54 -9.90 27.40
C ALA A 153 1.23 -9.92 26.59
N VAL A 154 0.40 -10.95 26.82
CA VAL A 154 -0.95 -11.06 26.27
C VAL A 154 -1.96 -11.11 27.42
N ILE A 155 -2.94 -10.21 27.41
CA ILE A 155 -4.02 -10.09 28.39
C ILE A 155 -5.29 -10.67 27.77
N MET A 156 -5.94 -11.59 28.49
CA MET A 156 -7.19 -12.18 28.06
C MET A 156 -8.17 -12.46 29.20
N GLY A 157 -9.47 -12.50 28.91
CA GLY A 157 -10.48 -12.96 29.86
C GLY A 157 -10.48 -14.49 30.05
N ARG A 158 -10.96 -14.97 31.21
CA ARG A 158 -11.03 -16.40 31.54
C ARG A 158 -11.66 -17.29 30.45
N LYS A 159 -12.78 -16.86 29.83
CA LYS A 159 -13.43 -17.63 28.76
C LYS A 159 -12.55 -17.79 27.52
N THR A 160 -11.78 -16.76 27.16
CA THR A 160 -10.81 -16.83 26.07
C THR A 160 -9.64 -17.75 26.41
N TRP A 161 -9.18 -17.72 27.66
CA TRP A 161 -8.19 -18.69 28.15
C TRP A 161 -8.70 -20.14 28.07
N GLU A 162 -9.97 -20.36 28.43
CA GLU A 162 -10.64 -21.66 28.38
C GLU A 162 -10.86 -22.15 26.94
N SER A 163 -11.06 -21.24 25.97
CA SER A 163 -11.24 -21.59 24.55
C SER A 163 -9.94 -21.92 23.82
N ILE A 164 -8.77 -21.56 24.37
CA ILE A 164 -7.49 -21.96 23.78
C ILE A 164 -7.27 -23.46 24.03
N PRO A 165 -6.97 -24.27 22.98
CA PRO A 165 -6.74 -25.69 23.13
C PRO A 165 -5.67 -26.00 24.20
N PRO A 166 -5.85 -27.03 25.05
CA PRO A 166 -4.92 -27.35 26.13
C PRO A 166 -3.45 -27.48 25.70
N GLN A 167 -3.20 -28.00 24.50
CA GLN A 167 -1.86 -28.14 23.91
C GLN A 167 -1.20 -26.81 23.51
N ASN A 168 -1.99 -25.73 23.41
CA ASN A 168 -1.55 -24.41 22.98
C ASN A 168 -1.59 -23.37 24.12
N ARG A 169 -1.99 -23.76 25.34
CA ARG A 169 -1.98 -22.90 26.53
C ARG A 169 -0.91 -23.37 27.55
N PRO A 170 -0.11 -22.46 28.13
CA PRO A 170 -0.01 -21.04 27.82
C PRO A 170 0.50 -20.78 26.39
N LEU A 171 0.19 -19.61 25.83
CA LEU A 171 0.72 -19.21 24.54
C LEU A 171 2.25 -19.06 24.65
N PRO A 172 3.05 -19.86 23.91
CA PRO A 172 4.49 -19.92 24.11
C PRO A 172 5.18 -18.61 23.70
N GLY A 173 6.32 -18.32 24.35
CA GLY A 173 7.14 -17.12 24.09
C GLY A 173 6.55 -15.80 24.59
N ARG A 174 5.43 -15.85 25.33
CA ARG A 174 4.70 -14.68 25.84
C ARG A 174 4.34 -14.86 27.30
N LEU A 175 4.25 -13.76 28.03
CA LEU A 175 3.63 -13.74 29.36
C LEU A 175 2.11 -13.72 29.21
N ASN A 176 1.41 -14.71 29.75
CA ASN A 176 -0.05 -14.84 29.63
C ASN A 176 -0.70 -14.27 30.89
N VAL A 177 -1.52 -13.23 30.75
CA VAL A 177 -2.26 -12.61 31.84
C VAL A 177 -3.74 -12.91 31.69
N VAL A 178 -4.32 -13.62 32.65
CA VAL A 178 -5.71 -14.07 32.63
C VAL A 178 -6.53 -13.26 33.63
N LEU A 179 -7.56 -12.58 33.13
CA LEU A 179 -8.47 -11.78 33.94
C LEU A 179 -9.57 -12.68 34.53
N THR A 180 -9.64 -12.76 35.86
CA THR A 180 -10.65 -13.54 36.58
C THR A 180 -11.07 -12.90 37.90
N ARG A 181 -12.34 -13.08 38.28
CA ARG A 181 -12.90 -12.61 39.56
C ARG A 181 -12.98 -13.70 40.63
N SER A 182 -12.84 -14.96 40.23
CA SER A 182 -12.84 -16.10 41.15
C SER A 182 -11.46 -16.23 41.78
N GLY A 183 -11.31 -15.76 43.02
CA GLY A 183 -10.03 -15.70 43.77
C GLY A 183 -9.42 -17.04 44.17
N SER A 184 -9.73 -18.13 43.46
CA SER A 184 -9.22 -19.46 43.74
C SER A 184 -9.20 -20.28 42.45
N PHE A 185 -8.11 -20.18 41.70
CA PHE A 185 -7.72 -21.22 40.75
C PHE A 185 -6.35 -21.72 41.17
N ASP A 186 -6.31 -22.98 41.63
CA ASP A 186 -5.09 -23.76 41.77
C ASP A 186 -4.51 -24.02 40.39
N ILE A 187 -3.79 -23.04 39.87
CA ILE A 187 -2.83 -23.27 38.80
C ILE A 187 -1.52 -22.74 39.38
N ALA A 188 -0.65 -23.68 39.73
CA ALA A 188 0.72 -23.41 40.10
C ALA A 188 1.26 -22.26 39.25
N THR A 189 1.86 -21.27 39.91
CA THR A 189 2.60 -20.14 39.34
C THR A 189 3.67 -20.64 38.37
N ALA A 190 3.28 -21.12 37.21
CA ALA A 190 4.17 -21.37 36.09
C ALA A 190 4.71 -20.00 35.68
N GLU A 191 6.01 -19.90 35.42
CA GLU A 191 6.75 -18.63 35.18
C GLU A 191 6.16 -17.69 34.11
N ASN A 192 5.16 -18.17 33.36
CA ASN A 192 4.57 -17.52 32.18
C ASN A 192 3.08 -17.22 32.30
N ILE A 193 2.45 -17.40 33.48
CA ILE A 193 1.01 -17.15 33.69
C ILE A 193 0.80 -16.21 34.89
N LEU A 194 0.01 -15.15 34.71
CA LEU A 194 -0.43 -14.24 35.76
C LEU A 194 -1.95 -14.16 35.82
N MET A 195 -2.48 -13.99 37.02
CA MET A 195 -3.92 -13.80 37.25
C MET A 195 -4.15 -12.38 37.76
N CYS A 196 -5.12 -11.67 37.18
CA CYS A 196 -5.48 -10.31 37.59
C CYS A 196 -7.00 -10.16 37.71
N GLY A 197 -7.47 -9.30 38.61
CA GLY A 197 -8.91 -9.08 38.83
C GLY A 197 -9.57 -8.21 37.75
N SER A 198 -8.77 -7.38 37.08
CA SER A 198 -9.20 -6.41 36.07
C SER A 198 -8.08 -6.08 35.08
N LEU A 199 -8.45 -5.49 33.94
CA LEU A 199 -7.48 -4.95 32.99
C LEU A 199 -6.57 -3.91 33.67
N ASN A 200 -7.14 -3.01 34.47
CA ASN A 200 -6.39 -2.01 35.21
C ASN A 200 -5.31 -2.61 36.12
N SER A 201 -5.67 -3.61 36.93
CA SER A 201 -4.70 -4.30 37.81
C SER A 201 -3.60 -5.02 37.03
N ALA A 202 -3.91 -5.54 35.82
CA ALA A 202 -2.91 -6.15 34.95
C ALA A 202 -1.93 -5.12 34.40
N LEU A 203 -2.42 -3.97 33.94
CA LEU A 203 -1.58 -2.89 33.40
C LEU A 203 -0.68 -2.26 34.48
N GLN A 204 -1.18 -2.10 35.70
CA GLN A 204 -0.37 -1.66 36.85
C GLN A 204 0.71 -2.68 37.20
N LEU A 205 0.37 -3.97 37.25
CA LEU A 205 1.35 -5.02 37.50
C LEU A 205 2.45 -5.07 36.44
N LEU A 206 2.08 -4.93 35.16
CA LEU A 206 3.03 -4.90 34.03
C LEU A 206 3.87 -3.62 33.97
N ALA A 207 3.44 -2.54 34.63
CA ALA A 207 4.21 -1.32 34.81
C ALA A 207 5.22 -1.40 35.98
N ALA A 208 5.08 -2.40 36.85
CA ALA A 208 5.96 -2.61 38.00
C ALA A 208 7.12 -3.56 37.70
N THR A 209 8.17 -3.49 38.51
CA THR A 209 9.29 -4.44 38.51
C THR A 209 8.81 -5.82 38.93
N PRO A 210 9.26 -6.92 38.28
CA PRO A 210 10.28 -6.98 37.22
C PRO A 210 9.72 -6.87 35.78
N TYR A 211 8.41 -6.75 35.61
CA TYR A 211 7.77 -6.80 34.29
C TYR A 211 8.08 -5.58 33.43
N CYS A 212 8.21 -4.39 34.02
CA CYS A 212 8.55 -3.20 33.27
C CYS A 212 9.91 -3.29 32.54
N LEU A 213 10.83 -4.15 33.03
CA LEU A 213 12.15 -4.38 32.45
C LEU A 213 12.16 -5.53 31.43
N SER A 214 11.29 -6.52 31.60
CA SER A 214 11.28 -7.77 30.81
C SER A 214 10.18 -7.83 29.74
N ILE A 215 9.16 -6.98 29.84
CA ILE A 215 8.03 -6.90 28.91
C ILE A 215 8.20 -5.70 27.98
N GLU A 216 8.28 -5.97 26.67
CA GLU A 216 8.37 -4.92 25.65
C GLU A 216 6.98 -4.32 25.36
N ARG A 217 6.04 -5.13 24.87
CA ARG A 217 4.66 -4.71 24.55
C ARG A 217 3.61 -5.53 25.28
N VAL A 218 2.44 -4.91 25.47
CA VAL A 218 1.25 -5.52 26.06
C VAL A 218 0.15 -5.59 25.01
N PHE A 219 -0.42 -6.77 24.81
CA PHE A 219 -1.52 -7.00 23.86
C PHE A 219 -2.78 -7.47 24.58
N VAL A 220 -3.91 -6.83 24.34
CA VAL A 220 -5.22 -7.32 24.76
C VAL A 220 -5.81 -8.14 23.61
N ILE A 221 -6.14 -9.41 23.87
CA ILE A 221 -6.46 -10.38 22.81
C ILE A 221 -7.88 -10.98 22.92
N GLY A 222 -8.70 -10.54 23.88
CA GLY A 222 -10.03 -11.11 24.11
C GLY A 222 -10.39 -11.25 25.58
N GLY A 223 -11.60 -11.68 25.94
CA GLY A 223 -12.76 -11.93 25.09
C GLY A 223 -13.65 -10.69 24.97
N GLY A 224 -14.88 -10.86 24.48
CA GLY A 224 -15.76 -9.73 24.14
C GLY A 224 -15.95 -8.67 25.24
N GLN A 225 -16.03 -9.07 26.52
CA GLN A 225 -16.10 -8.10 27.62
C GLN A 225 -14.81 -7.28 27.77
N VAL A 226 -13.65 -7.94 27.70
CA VAL A 226 -12.34 -7.27 27.84
C VAL A 226 -12.10 -6.36 26.63
N LEU A 227 -12.46 -6.80 25.43
CA LEU A 227 -12.32 -5.98 24.21
C LEU A 227 -13.27 -4.78 24.20
N ARG A 228 -14.49 -4.90 24.74
CA ARG A 228 -15.40 -3.76 24.91
C ARG A 228 -14.83 -2.69 25.85
N GLU A 229 -14.13 -3.10 26.89
CA GLU A 229 -13.42 -2.19 27.79
C GLU A 229 -12.15 -1.61 27.15
N ALA A 230 -11.44 -2.41 26.36
CA ALA A 230 -10.08 -2.06 25.93
C ALA A 230 -9.99 -1.32 24.58
N LEU A 231 -10.85 -1.63 23.60
CA LEU A 231 -10.62 -1.31 22.18
C LEU A 231 -10.52 0.19 21.88
N ASN A 232 -11.42 1.00 22.44
CA ASN A 232 -11.40 2.45 22.25
C ASN A 232 -10.84 3.23 23.45
N ALA A 233 -10.47 2.55 24.54
CA ALA A 233 -10.04 3.20 25.77
C ALA A 233 -8.68 3.92 25.61
N PRO A 234 -8.44 5.01 26.36
CA PRO A 234 -7.25 5.87 26.19
C PRO A 234 -5.90 5.13 26.23
N GLY A 235 -5.80 4.04 26.98
CA GLY A 235 -4.58 3.23 27.08
C GLY A 235 -4.28 2.36 25.84
N CYS A 236 -5.21 2.25 24.89
CA CYS A 236 -5.02 1.52 23.63
C CYS A 236 -4.34 2.41 22.58
N GLU A 237 -3.11 2.07 22.17
CA GLU A 237 -2.33 2.85 21.21
C GLU A 237 -2.53 2.38 19.76
N ALA A 238 -2.81 1.10 19.56
CA ALA A 238 -3.00 0.51 18.24
C ALA A 238 -3.95 -0.68 18.28
N ILE A 239 -4.64 -0.92 17.16
CA ILE A 239 -5.55 -2.04 16.96
C ILE A 239 -5.10 -2.80 15.72
N HIS A 240 -4.74 -4.07 15.88
CA HIS A 240 -4.47 -5.01 14.80
C HIS A 240 -5.74 -5.81 14.56
N LEU A 241 -6.49 -5.42 13.53
CA LEU A 241 -7.75 -6.02 13.13
C LEU A 241 -7.55 -6.93 11.93
N THR A 242 -7.91 -8.20 12.06
CA THR A 242 -8.22 -9.04 10.90
C THR A 242 -9.68 -8.78 10.53
N ASP A 243 -9.89 -7.97 9.49
CA ASP A 243 -11.21 -7.56 9.00
C ASP A 243 -11.77 -8.64 8.07
N ILE A 244 -12.74 -9.41 8.56
CA ILE A 244 -13.36 -10.52 7.85
C ILE A 244 -14.58 -10.01 7.10
N GLU A 245 -14.48 -10.01 5.78
CA GLU A 245 -15.51 -9.48 4.89
C GLU A 245 -16.70 -10.45 4.73
N THR A 246 -16.49 -11.73 5.01
CA THR A 246 -17.53 -12.77 4.97
C THR A 246 -18.42 -12.69 6.22
N SER A 247 -19.74 -12.70 6.03
CA SER A 247 -20.70 -12.70 7.15
C SER A 247 -20.76 -14.07 7.83
N PHE A 248 -20.72 -14.07 9.17
CA PHE A 248 -20.90 -15.25 10.02
C PHE A 248 -21.95 -14.97 11.09
N GLN A 249 -22.68 -16.00 11.51
CA GLN A 249 -23.53 -15.90 12.69
C GLN A 249 -22.65 -15.78 13.94
N CYS A 250 -22.82 -14.69 14.69
CA CYS A 250 -22.09 -14.40 15.93
C CYS A 250 -23.06 -14.16 17.08
N ASP A 251 -22.64 -14.48 18.31
CA ASP A 251 -23.33 -14.11 19.56
C ASP A 251 -22.47 -13.20 20.45
N THR A 252 -21.20 -13.05 20.11
CA THR A 252 -20.25 -12.21 20.83
C THR A 252 -19.75 -11.11 19.91
N PHE A 253 -20.00 -9.86 20.30
CA PHE A 253 -19.67 -8.67 19.53
C PHE A 253 -18.82 -7.69 20.34
N ILE A 254 -18.03 -6.88 19.63
CA ILE A 254 -17.21 -5.79 20.18
C ILE A 254 -17.67 -4.45 19.58
N PRO A 255 -17.30 -3.29 20.17
CA PRO A 255 -17.69 -2.02 19.60
C PRO A 255 -16.89 -1.76 18.30
N PRO A 256 -17.42 -0.95 17.38
CA PRO A 256 -16.65 -0.51 16.21
C PRO A 256 -15.42 0.28 16.64
N VAL A 257 -14.39 0.28 15.79
CA VAL A 257 -13.20 1.12 15.97
C VAL A 257 -13.62 2.59 15.84
N ASP A 258 -13.32 3.39 16.86
CA ASP A 258 -13.62 4.81 16.85
C ASP A 258 -12.64 5.55 15.93
N CYS A 259 -13.08 5.82 14.71
CA CYS A 259 -12.30 6.48 13.68
C CYS A 259 -12.02 7.97 13.98
N SER A 260 -12.63 8.55 15.02
CA SER A 260 -12.30 9.91 15.46
C SER A 260 -10.96 9.96 16.23
N VAL A 261 -10.59 8.86 16.87
CA VAL A 261 -9.35 8.73 17.66
C VAL A 261 -8.35 7.76 17.05
N PHE A 262 -8.79 6.88 16.15
CA PHE A 262 -7.94 5.93 15.43
C PHE A 262 -7.96 6.20 13.93
N ARG A 263 -6.78 6.16 13.29
CA ARG A 263 -6.68 6.18 11.83
C ARG A 263 -6.08 4.88 11.31
N PRO A 264 -6.55 4.37 10.15
CA PRO A 264 -5.89 3.24 9.51
C PRO A 264 -4.47 3.66 9.12
N TRP A 265 -3.49 2.93 9.65
CA TRP A 265 -2.07 3.11 9.34
C TRP A 265 -1.61 2.15 8.25
N TYR A 266 -2.18 0.95 8.24
CA TYR A 266 -1.87 -0.09 7.28
C TYR A 266 -3.11 -0.90 6.97
N SER A 267 -3.27 -1.29 5.71
CA SER A 267 -4.18 -2.35 5.28
C SER A 267 -3.42 -3.25 4.32
N SER A 268 -3.50 -4.56 4.53
CA SER A 268 -3.07 -5.51 3.50
C SER A 268 -4.03 -5.47 2.31
N PHE A 269 -3.60 -6.00 1.17
CA PHE A 269 -4.55 -6.42 0.15
C PHE A 269 -5.48 -7.51 0.71
N PRO A 270 -6.74 -7.59 0.24
CA PRO A 270 -7.64 -8.66 0.60
C PRO A 270 -7.05 -10.04 0.25
N LEU A 271 -7.07 -10.93 1.23
CA LEU A 271 -6.68 -12.33 1.12
C LEU A 271 -7.93 -13.19 1.01
N LEU A 272 -7.80 -14.33 0.30
CA LEU A 272 -8.83 -15.35 0.20
C LEU A 272 -8.26 -16.66 0.73
N GLU A 273 -8.81 -17.18 1.84
CA GLU A 273 -8.44 -18.46 2.44
C GLU A 273 -9.71 -19.22 2.82
N ASN A 274 -9.86 -20.48 2.39
CA ASN A 274 -11.05 -21.29 2.67
C ASN A 274 -12.39 -20.62 2.25
N SER A 275 -12.39 -19.88 1.13
CA SER A 275 -13.53 -19.06 0.65
C SER A 275 -13.94 -17.92 1.58
N ILE A 276 -13.08 -17.55 2.53
CA ILE A 276 -13.26 -16.42 3.43
C ILE A 276 -12.34 -15.30 2.97
N ARG A 277 -12.92 -14.14 2.70
CA ARG A 277 -12.19 -12.93 2.30
C ARG A 277 -11.91 -12.08 3.53
N TYR A 278 -10.67 -11.65 3.71
CA TYR A 278 -10.27 -10.82 4.85
C TYR A 278 -9.03 -9.97 4.56
N SER A 279 -8.82 -8.93 5.35
CA SER A 279 -7.63 -8.07 5.29
C SER A 279 -7.01 -7.87 6.68
N PHE A 280 -5.70 -7.68 6.74
CA PHE A 280 -5.03 -7.25 7.97
C PHE A 280 -4.96 -5.74 8.00
N VAL A 281 -5.65 -5.11 8.95
CA VAL A 281 -5.73 -3.66 9.11
C VAL A 281 -5.13 -3.28 10.45
N ALA A 282 -4.16 -2.36 10.45
CA ALA A 282 -3.63 -1.77 11.66
C ALA A 282 -4.13 -0.33 11.79
N TYR A 283 -4.76 -0.03 12.92
CA TYR A 283 -5.15 1.32 13.29
C TYR A 283 -4.18 1.85 14.36
N VAL A 284 -3.82 3.12 14.27
CA VAL A 284 -2.98 3.82 15.25
C VAL A 284 -3.76 5.00 15.82
N ARG A 285 -3.64 5.21 17.13
CA ARG A 285 -4.28 6.32 17.81
C ARG A 285 -3.65 7.64 17.35
N VAL A 286 -4.49 8.59 16.93
CA VAL A 286 -4.04 9.95 16.60
C VAL A 286 -3.76 10.70 17.89
N GLN A 287 -2.51 11.12 18.10
CA GLN A 287 -2.20 12.10 19.13
C GLN A 287 -2.60 13.48 18.59
N SER A 288 -3.45 14.20 19.31
CA SER A 288 -3.83 15.57 18.97
C SER A 288 -2.62 16.49 19.17
N SER A 289 -1.78 16.62 18.15
CA SER A 289 -0.90 17.78 17.99
C SER A 289 -1.72 18.89 17.31
N GLY A 290 -1.80 20.05 17.96
CA GLY A 290 -2.52 21.21 17.43
C GLY A 290 -2.02 21.56 16.02
N THR A 291 -2.94 21.61 15.06
CA THR A 291 -2.63 21.88 13.65
C THR A 291 -2.67 23.39 13.42
N GLU A 292 -1.52 23.99 13.09
CA GLU A 292 -1.45 25.30 12.44
C GLU A 292 -1.71 25.11 10.93
N PRO A 293 -2.62 25.87 10.29
CA PRO A 293 -2.86 25.76 8.87
C PRO A 293 -1.80 26.52 8.07
N HIS A 294 -1.00 25.79 7.28
CA HIS A 294 -0.23 26.39 6.19
C HIS A 294 -1.16 26.67 5.01
N ALA A 295 -1.36 27.96 4.70
CA ALA A 295 -2.04 28.38 3.49
C ALA A 295 -1.17 28.07 2.25
N THR A 296 -1.67 27.22 1.37
CA THR A 296 -1.15 27.07 0.00
C THR A 296 -1.75 28.17 -0.87
N HIS A 297 -0.90 28.88 -1.61
CA HIS A 297 -1.33 29.83 -2.62
C HIS A 297 -2.12 29.12 -3.73
N ASP A 298 -3.34 29.58 -3.99
CA ASP A 298 -4.17 29.14 -5.11
C ASP A 298 -3.44 29.33 -6.44
N GLY A 299 -3.53 28.31 -7.29
CA GLY A 299 -3.01 28.33 -8.66
C GLY A 299 -3.63 29.45 -9.49
N GLU A 300 -2.81 30.06 -10.33
CA GLU A 300 -3.20 31.09 -11.29
C GLU A 300 -4.38 30.62 -12.15
N VAL A 301 -5.34 31.53 -12.35
CA VAL A 301 -6.37 31.44 -13.39
C VAL A 301 -5.65 31.37 -14.74
N VAL A 302 -5.66 30.20 -15.36
CA VAL A 302 -5.13 30.00 -16.70
C VAL A 302 -6.07 30.71 -17.67
N ASP A 303 -5.52 31.62 -18.46
CA ASP A 303 -6.21 32.37 -19.50
C ASP A 303 -6.98 31.41 -20.43
N SER A 304 -8.32 31.50 -20.43
CA SER A 304 -9.23 30.62 -21.15
C SER A 304 -9.14 30.73 -22.68
N ASN A 305 -8.22 31.55 -23.20
CA ASN A 305 -8.04 31.75 -24.63
C ASN A 305 -6.73 31.11 -25.12
N VAL A 306 -6.79 29.81 -25.45
CA VAL A 306 -5.64 29.02 -25.96
C VAL A 306 -5.17 29.49 -27.36
N GLY A 307 -5.82 30.51 -27.95
CA GLY A 307 -5.42 31.10 -29.24
C GLY A 307 -5.71 30.21 -30.46
N LEU A 308 -6.52 29.16 -30.28
CA LEU A 308 -6.85 28.17 -31.31
C LEU A 308 -8.21 28.44 -31.98
N THR A 309 -8.55 29.71 -32.23
CA THR A 309 -9.88 30.12 -32.74
C THR A 309 -10.19 29.67 -34.17
N HIS A 310 -9.21 29.11 -34.88
CA HIS A 310 -9.36 28.59 -36.24
C HIS A 310 -9.78 27.10 -36.27
N ARG A 311 -9.80 26.43 -35.12
CA ARG A 311 -10.20 25.03 -35.01
C ARG A 311 -11.71 24.88 -34.93
N GLU A 312 -12.22 23.76 -35.44
CA GLU A 312 -13.61 23.36 -35.27
C GLU A 312 -13.90 23.02 -33.81
N GLU A 313 -15.14 23.22 -33.37
CA GLU A 313 -15.57 22.79 -32.03
C GLU A 313 -15.38 21.26 -31.87
N GLY A 314 -14.73 20.85 -30.79
CA GLY A 314 -14.38 19.44 -30.54
C GLY A 314 -13.00 19.03 -31.07
N ASP A 315 -12.34 19.86 -31.89
CA ASP A 315 -10.97 19.61 -32.31
C ASP A 315 -9.97 20.00 -31.19
N LEU A 316 -9.52 18.98 -30.47
CA LEU A 316 -8.55 19.13 -29.38
C LEU A 316 -7.10 19.31 -29.87
N GLY A 317 -6.83 19.15 -31.16
CA GLY A 317 -5.49 19.10 -31.73
C GLY A 317 -4.73 17.80 -31.49
N PRO A 318 -3.40 17.81 -31.69
CA PRO A 318 -2.57 16.60 -31.64
C PRO A 318 -2.30 16.14 -30.20
N VAL A 319 -3.35 15.83 -29.44
CA VAL A 319 -3.30 15.37 -28.04
C VAL A 319 -2.97 13.87 -27.94
N TYR A 320 -3.20 13.28 -26.77
CA TYR A 320 -2.87 11.91 -26.36
C TYR A 320 -2.82 10.87 -27.49
N GLY A 321 -3.98 10.43 -28.01
CA GLY A 321 -4.07 9.36 -29.00
C GLY A 321 -3.32 9.67 -30.30
N PHE A 322 -3.34 10.93 -30.74
CA PHE A 322 -2.57 11.36 -31.90
C PHE A 322 -1.08 11.17 -31.66
N GLN A 323 -0.55 11.61 -30.51
CA GLN A 323 0.87 11.41 -30.19
C GLN A 323 1.20 9.92 -30.03
N TRP A 324 0.28 9.09 -29.54
CA TRP A 324 0.53 7.65 -29.39
C TRP A 324 0.66 6.93 -30.73
N ARG A 325 -0.17 7.27 -31.72
CA ARG A 325 -0.24 6.56 -33.01
C ARG A 325 0.52 7.26 -34.14
N HIS A 326 0.74 8.56 -34.02
CA HIS A 326 1.28 9.44 -35.06
C HIS A 326 2.33 10.41 -34.52
N PHE A 327 3.19 9.96 -33.59
CA PHE A 327 4.18 10.84 -32.95
C PHE A 327 5.06 11.54 -33.99
N GLY A 328 5.11 12.88 -33.92
CA GLY A 328 5.88 13.70 -34.85
C GLY A 328 5.25 13.92 -36.23
N ALA A 329 4.04 13.43 -36.49
CA ALA A 329 3.29 13.77 -37.70
C ALA A 329 2.82 15.23 -37.67
N GLU A 330 2.77 15.87 -38.84
CA GLU A 330 2.17 17.20 -38.98
C GLU A 330 0.65 17.10 -38.85
N TYR A 331 0.12 17.72 -37.79
CA TYR A 331 -1.32 17.82 -37.56
C TYR A 331 -1.95 18.92 -38.42
N THR A 332 -3.04 18.60 -39.12
CA THR A 332 -3.86 19.58 -39.87
C THR A 332 -5.18 19.85 -39.16
N ASP A 333 -6.05 18.84 -39.09
CA ASP A 333 -7.39 18.88 -38.51
C ASP A 333 -7.83 17.48 -38.05
N MET A 334 -8.98 17.39 -37.38
CA MET A 334 -9.50 16.13 -36.82
C MET A 334 -10.12 15.17 -37.85
N HIS A 335 -10.32 15.60 -39.09
CA HIS A 335 -10.96 14.81 -40.15
C HIS A 335 -9.95 14.19 -41.12
N ALA A 336 -8.71 14.66 -41.09
CA ALA A 336 -7.63 14.16 -41.94
C ALA A 336 -7.26 12.70 -41.64
N ASP A 337 -6.89 11.95 -42.69
CA ASP A 337 -6.31 10.61 -42.54
C ASP A 337 -4.82 10.71 -42.19
N TYR A 338 -4.46 10.14 -41.05
CA TYR A 338 -3.09 10.07 -40.52
C TYR A 338 -2.47 8.67 -40.64
N THR A 339 -3.14 7.73 -41.31
CA THR A 339 -2.63 6.36 -41.51
C THR A 339 -1.22 6.39 -42.10
N GLY A 340 -0.30 5.71 -41.43
CA GLY A 340 1.12 5.64 -41.83
C GLY A 340 1.93 6.93 -41.63
N LYS A 341 1.37 7.98 -41.03
CA LYS A 341 2.10 9.21 -40.69
C LYS A 341 2.62 9.15 -39.25
N GLY A 342 3.82 9.71 -39.06
CA GLY A 342 4.48 9.75 -37.76
C GLY A 342 4.98 8.37 -37.31
N PHE A 343 5.23 8.23 -36.01
CA PHE A 343 5.66 6.98 -35.39
C PHE A 343 4.55 6.42 -34.49
N ASP A 344 4.09 5.19 -34.77
CA ASP A 344 3.12 4.46 -33.95
C ASP A 344 3.84 3.81 -32.76
N GLN A 345 3.87 4.54 -31.65
CA GLN A 345 4.50 4.09 -30.41
C GLN A 345 3.78 2.87 -29.82
N LEU A 346 2.44 2.84 -29.90
CA LEU A 346 1.65 1.76 -29.31
C LEU A 346 1.91 0.43 -30.02
N SER A 347 1.87 0.42 -31.35
CA SER A 347 2.21 -0.77 -32.14
C SER A 347 3.65 -1.21 -31.87
N ALA A 348 4.61 -0.28 -31.86
CA ALA A 348 6.01 -0.60 -31.60
C ALA A 348 6.24 -1.20 -30.20
N ILE A 349 5.50 -0.75 -29.19
CA ILE A 349 5.55 -1.32 -27.83
C ILE A 349 4.96 -2.73 -27.82
N ILE A 350 3.80 -2.94 -28.44
CA ILE A 350 3.16 -4.27 -28.52
C ILE A 350 4.08 -5.26 -29.24
N ASP A 351 4.72 -4.84 -30.33
CA ASP A 351 5.69 -5.66 -31.06
C ASP A 351 6.92 -5.99 -30.21
N LYS A 352 7.41 -5.04 -29.40
CA LYS A 352 8.49 -5.29 -28.44
C LYS A 352 8.08 -6.28 -27.36
N ILE A 353 6.90 -6.12 -26.76
CA ILE A 353 6.40 -7.06 -25.74
C ILE A 353 6.35 -8.48 -26.30
N LYS A 354 5.92 -8.66 -27.56
CA LYS A 354 5.80 -9.98 -28.20
C LYS A 354 7.14 -10.59 -28.59
N ASN A 355 8.12 -9.78 -29.01
CA ASN A 355 9.33 -10.27 -29.66
C ASN A 355 10.64 -10.05 -28.87
N ASP A 356 10.66 -9.09 -27.95
CA ASP A 356 11.80 -8.70 -27.11
C ASP A 356 11.30 -8.15 -25.74
N PRO A 357 10.63 -8.98 -24.92
CA PRO A 357 9.93 -8.55 -23.70
C PRO A 357 10.85 -7.95 -22.62
N ASP A 358 12.15 -8.27 -22.65
CA ASP A 358 13.15 -7.75 -21.71
C ASP A 358 13.64 -6.33 -22.09
N ASP A 359 13.17 -5.76 -23.20
CA ASP A 359 13.58 -4.43 -23.64
C ASP A 359 13.13 -3.35 -22.65
N ARG A 360 14.09 -2.58 -22.15
CA ARG A 360 13.88 -1.51 -21.16
C ARG A 360 13.40 -0.19 -21.78
N ARG A 361 13.05 -0.17 -23.07
CA ARG A 361 12.69 1.04 -23.85
C ARG A 361 11.25 1.04 -24.33
N MET A 362 10.39 0.22 -23.73
CA MET A 362 8.94 0.21 -23.99
C MET A 362 8.26 1.44 -23.38
N ILE A 363 8.47 2.61 -23.98
CA ILE A 363 7.99 3.91 -23.49
C ILE A 363 6.97 4.50 -24.47
N LEU A 364 5.81 4.88 -23.94
CA LEU A 364 4.73 5.58 -24.63
C LEU A 364 4.71 7.04 -24.17
N SER A 365 4.91 8.01 -25.06
CA SER A 365 4.91 9.44 -24.72
C SER A 365 3.81 10.21 -25.45
N ALA A 366 3.05 11.01 -24.71
CA ALA A 366 2.21 12.07 -25.26
C ALA A 366 2.91 13.44 -25.28
N TRP A 367 4.07 13.58 -24.64
CA TRP A 367 4.74 14.88 -24.50
C TRP A 367 5.62 15.20 -25.72
N ASN A 368 5.10 16.07 -26.59
CA ASN A 368 5.82 16.57 -27.77
C ASN A 368 5.93 18.10 -27.72
N PRO A 369 7.11 18.64 -27.34
CA PRO A 369 7.33 20.09 -27.22
C PRO A 369 6.97 20.90 -28.47
N SER A 370 7.17 20.33 -29.66
CA SER A 370 6.89 21.01 -30.94
C SER A 370 5.39 21.21 -31.19
N ASP A 371 4.54 20.39 -30.57
CA ASP A 371 3.09 20.40 -30.78
C ASP A 371 2.31 20.99 -29.60
N LEU A 372 2.94 21.30 -28.46
CA LEU A 372 2.24 21.79 -27.26
C LEU A 372 1.35 23.00 -27.54
N LYS A 373 1.81 23.95 -28.37
CA LYS A 373 1.05 25.15 -28.75
C LYS A 373 -0.15 24.87 -29.67
N LYS A 374 -0.23 23.65 -30.21
CA LYS A 374 -1.32 23.21 -31.10
C LYS A 374 -2.41 22.46 -30.33
N MET A 375 -2.17 22.07 -29.08
CA MET A 375 -3.08 21.25 -28.27
C MET A 375 -4.03 22.15 -27.48
N ALA A 376 -5.31 21.77 -27.41
CA ALA A 376 -6.29 22.46 -26.56
C ALA A 376 -5.90 22.41 -25.07
N LEU A 377 -5.27 21.31 -24.65
CA LEU A 377 -4.68 21.18 -23.32
C LEU A 377 -3.40 20.33 -23.41
N PRO A 378 -2.26 20.79 -22.85
CA PRO A 378 -1.06 19.97 -22.77
C PRO A 378 -1.31 18.67 -21.98
N PRO A 379 -0.76 17.51 -22.41
CA PRO A 379 -1.00 16.22 -21.78
C PRO A 379 -0.71 16.21 -20.28
N CYS A 380 -1.65 15.74 -19.46
CA CYS A 380 -1.45 15.58 -18.02
C CYS A 380 -0.65 14.30 -17.71
N HIS A 381 -1.11 13.14 -18.19
CA HIS A 381 -0.38 11.88 -18.15
C HIS A 381 0.58 11.82 -19.35
N MET A 382 1.84 12.23 -19.09
CA MET A 382 2.80 12.59 -20.13
C MET A 382 3.44 11.38 -20.79
N PHE A 383 3.84 10.38 -20.00
CA PHE A 383 4.46 9.17 -20.51
C PHE A 383 4.17 7.97 -19.61
N ALA A 384 4.23 6.79 -20.20
CA ALA A 384 4.17 5.51 -19.50
C ALA A 384 5.29 4.58 -20.00
N GLN A 385 5.79 3.75 -19.10
CA GLN A 385 6.75 2.69 -19.39
C GLN A 385 6.12 1.35 -19.05
N PHE A 386 6.33 0.36 -19.93
CA PHE A 386 5.90 -1.01 -19.74
C PHE A 386 7.08 -1.92 -19.39
N TYR A 387 6.80 -2.97 -18.64
CA TYR A 387 7.79 -3.96 -18.23
C TYR A 387 7.16 -5.34 -18.16
N VAL A 388 7.86 -6.36 -18.65
CA VAL A 388 7.42 -7.76 -18.61
C VAL A 388 8.31 -8.55 -17.68
N GLU A 389 7.72 -9.34 -16.80
CA GLU A 389 8.45 -10.23 -15.89
C GLU A 389 7.55 -11.38 -15.48
N ASN A 390 8.07 -12.61 -15.43
CA ASN A 390 7.32 -13.80 -15.02
C ASN A 390 5.97 -14.00 -15.74
N GLY A 391 5.86 -13.58 -17.00
CA GLY A 391 4.62 -13.66 -17.78
C GLY A 391 3.58 -12.59 -17.43
N GLU A 392 3.94 -11.58 -16.65
CA GLU A 392 3.11 -10.45 -16.25
C GLU A 392 3.59 -9.15 -16.90
N LEU A 393 2.66 -8.32 -17.38
CA LEU A 393 2.90 -6.99 -17.92
C LEU A 393 2.53 -5.92 -16.89
N SER A 394 3.51 -5.15 -16.45
CA SER A 394 3.31 -3.99 -15.55
C SER A 394 3.45 -2.67 -16.30
N CYS A 395 2.83 -1.62 -15.77
CA CYS A 395 2.87 -0.27 -16.33
C CYS A 395 3.21 0.76 -15.25
N GLN A 396 4.19 1.63 -15.53
CA GLN A 396 4.44 2.83 -14.75
C GLN A 396 4.05 4.05 -15.57
N MET A 397 3.19 4.92 -15.04
CA MET A 397 2.77 6.17 -15.68
C MET A 397 3.23 7.39 -14.87
N TYR A 398 3.77 8.39 -15.55
CA TYR A 398 4.09 9.70 -14.97
C TYR A 398 3.08 10.76 -15.40
N GLN A 399 2.49 11.43 -14.41
CA GLN A 399 1.52 12.50 -14.59
C GLN A 399 2.05 13.81 -14.03
N ARG A 400 2.27 14.83 -14.87
CA ARG A 400 2.82 16.13 -14.42
C ARG A 400 1.91 16.89 -13.48
N SER A 401 0.59 16.71 -13.64
CA SER A 401 -0.44 17.50 -12.98
C SER A 401 -1.67 16.63 -12.78
N ALA A 402 -2.06 16.48 -11.52
CA ALA A 402 -3.01 15.48 -11.07
C ALA A 402 -4.03 16.10 -10.11
N ASP A 403 -5.22 16.36 -10.65
CA ASP A 403 -6.41 16.66 -9.85
C ASP A 403 -6.78 15.40 -9.05
N LEU A 404 -6.55 15.44 -7.75
CA LEU A 404 -6.80 14.32 -6.85
C LEU A 404 -8.29 14.00 -6.68
N GLY A 405 -9.18 14.97 -6.91
CA GLY A 405 -10.62 14.78 -6.75
C GLY A 405 -11.29 14.16 -7.97
N LEU A 406 -10.95 14.62 -9.17
CA LEU A 406 -11.57 14.16 -10.41
C LEU A 406 -10.64 13.31 -11.27
N GLY A 407 -9.45 13.83 -11.57
CA GLY A 407 -8.55 13.26 -12.58
C GLY A 407 -7.94 11.92 -12.14
N VAL A 408 -7.36 11.88 -10.95
CA VAL A 408 -6.59 10.71 -10.47
C VAL A 408 -7.41 9.40 -10.45
N PRO A 409 -8.64 9.35 -9.91
CA PRO A 409 -9.45 8.13 -9.97
C PRO A 409 -9.67 7.63 -11.41
N PHE A 410 -9.91 8.56 -12.34
CA PHE A 410 -10.08 8.24 -13.76
C PHE A 410 -8.77 7.74 -14.39
N ASN A 411 -7.64 8.40 -14.09
CA ASN A 411 -6.33 8.03 -14.64
C ASN A 411 -5.86 6.65 -14.14
N ILE A 412 -6.14 6.30 -12.89
CA ILE A 412 -5.86 4.96 -12.34
C ILE A 412 -6.63 3.91 -13.13
N ALA A 413 -7.94 4.08 -13.30
CA ALA A 413 -8.78 3.15 -14.05
C ALA A 413 -8.34 3.04 -15.53
N SER A 414 -8.05 4.17 -16.17
CA SER A 414 -7.67 4.24 -17.58
C SER A 414 -6.37 3.49 -17.90
N TYR A 415 -5.30 3.70 -17.12
CA TYR A 415 -4.02 3.05 -17.38
C TYR A 415 -3.99 1.60 -16.88
N SER A 416 -4.75 1.27 -15.84
CA SER A 416 -4.97 -0.13 -15.45
C SER A 416 -5.66 -0.89 -16.58
N LEU A 417 -6.71 -0.30 -17.17
CA LEU A 417 -7.42 -0.89 -18.31
C LEU A 417 -6.50 -1.06 -19.53
N LEU A 418 -5.74 -0.02 -19.89
CA LEU A 418 -4.77 -0.11 -20.99
C LEU A 418 -3.75 -1.23 -20.77
N THR A 419 -3.25 -1.38 -19.54
CA THR A 419 -2.32 -2.45 -19.16
C THR A 419 -2.96 -3.82 -19.35
N CYS A 420 -4.21 -4.02 -18.91
CA CYS A 420 -4.96 -5.26 -19.13
C CYS A 420 -5.18 -5.56 -20.62
N MET A 421 -5.51 -4.54 -21.43
CA MET A 421 -5.68 -4.69 -22.88
C MET A 421 -4.40 -5.11 -23.58
N ILE A 422 -3.28 -4.45 -23.27
CA ILE A 422 -1.97 -4.79 -23.86
C ILE A 422 -1.53 -6.19 -23.40
N ALA A 423 -1.69 -6.52 -22.11
CA ALA A 423 -1.37 -7.84 -21.59
C ALA A 423 -2.14 -8.93 -22.37
N GLN A 424 -3.46 -8.75 -22.55
CA GLN A 424 -4.29 -9.74 -23.24
C GLN A 424 -3.88 -9.96 -24.71
N VAL A 425 -3.60 -8.89 -25.47
CA VAL A 425 -3.22 -9.02 -26.89
C VAL A 425 -1.79 -9.54 -27.08
N CYS A 426 -1.01 -9.56 -26.01
CA CYS A 426 0.33 -10.13 -25.94
C CYS A 426 0.39 -11.48 -25.24
N ASP A 427 -0.77 -12.08 -24.90
CA ASP A 427 -0.88 -13.35 -24.17
C ASP A 427 -0.12 -13.37 -22.83
N LEU A 428 -0.13 -12.24 -22.12
CA LEU A 428 0.42 -12.04 -20.78
C LEU A 428 -0.69 -11.84 -19.74
N LEU A 429 -0.34 -12.02 -18.47
CA LEU A 429 -1.17 -11.60 -17.34
C LEU A 429 -0.94 -10.11 -17.05
N PRO A 430 -1.94 -9.35 -16.58
CA PRO A 430 -1.71 -8.00 -16.09
C PRO A 430 -1.01 -8.04 -14.72
N GLY A 431 0.06 -7.26 -14.58
CA GLY A 431 0.83 -7.07 -13.36
C GLY A 431 0.47 -5.77 -12.64
N ASP A 432 1.49 -5.07 -12.14
CA ASP A 432 1.31 -3.85 -11.35
C ASP A 432 1.07 -2.61 -12.22
N PHE A 433 0.19 -1.71 -11.75
CA PHE A 433 0.12 -0.33 -12.21
C PHE A 433 0.75 0.60 -11.17
N VAL A 434 1.75 1.38 -11.60
CA VAL A 434 2.51 2.33 -10.75
C VAL A 434 2.26 3.76 -11.25
N HIS A 435 1.65 4.58 -10.40
CA HIS A 435 1.31 5.96 -10.74
C HIS A 435 2.28 6.94 -10.06
N ALA A 436 3.17 7.54 -10.85
CA ALA A 436 4.05 8.61 -10.40
C ALA A 436 3.41 9.97 -10.71
N ILE A 437 3.27 10.81 -9.69
CA ILE A 437 2.62 12.12 -9.80
C ILE A 437 3.66 13.22 -9.57
N GLY A 438 3.65 14.23 -10.43
CA GLY A 438 4.37 15.48 -10.27
C GLY A 438 3.61 16.41 -9.33
N ASP A 439 2.88 17.37 -9.89
CA ASP A 439 2.00 18.26 -9.13
C ASP A 439 0.70 17.51 -8.75
N ALA A 440 0.60 17.12 -7.48
CA ALA A 440 -0.61 16.55 -6.88
C ALA A 440 -1.37 17.67 -6.15
N HIS A 441 -2.58 17.98 -6.59
CA HIS A 441 -3.36 19.09 -6.03
C HIS A 441 -4.83 18.73 -5.83
N VAL A 442 -5.46 19.51 -4.95
CA VAL A 442 -6.90 19.52 -4.70
C VAL A 442 -7.40 20.93 -4.98
N TYR A 443 -8.41 21.07 -5.84
CA TYR A 443 -9.07 22.36 -6.01
C TYR A 443 -9.81 22.75 -4.73
N SER A 444 -9.79 24.03 -4.36
CA SER A 444 -10.47 24.54 -3.17
C SER A 444 -11.97 24.20 -3.16
N THR A 445 -12.60 24.14 -4.34
CA THR A 445 -14.00 23.73 -4.53
C THR A 445 -14.26 22.25 -4.27
N HIS A 446 -13.22 21.41 -4.21
CA HIS A 446 -13.31 19.96 -3.97
C HIS A 446 -13.00 19.57 -2.53
N VAL A 447 -12.46 20.47 -1.69
CA VAL A 447 -12.07 20.16 -0.31
C VAL A 447 -13.22 19.53 0.49
N ARG A 448 -14.37 20.20 0.57
CA ARG A 448 -15.54 19.68 1.31
C ARG A 448 -16.07 18.35 0.73
N PRO A 449 -16.28 18.20 -0.59
CA PRO A 449 -16.59 16.90 -1.20
C PRO A 449 -15.60 15.77 -0.84
N LEU A 450 -14.31 16.07 -0.81
CA LEU A 450 -13.26 15.10 -0.47
C LEU A 450 -13.25 14.76 1.02
N GLU A 451 -13.49 15.72 1.91
CA GLU A 451 -13.67 15.46 3.34
C GLU A 451 -14.83 14.49 3.59
N GLU A 452 -15.94 14.61 2.85
CA GLU A 452 -17.04 13.64 2.88
C GLU A 452 -16.57 12.26 2.38
N GLN A 453 -15.79 12.21 1.30
CA GLN A 453 -15.23 10.96 0.77
C GLN A 453 -14.34 10.26 1.80
N LEU A 454 -13.51 11.01 2.54
CA LEU A 454 -12.59 10.47 3.55
C LEU A 454 -13.29 9.84 4.76
N GLN A 455 -14.57 10.14 4.99
CA GLN A 455 -15.37 9.45 6.02
C GLN A 455 -15.86 8.06 5.58
N LYS A 456 -15.76 7.73 4.28
CA LYS A 456 -16.28 6.49 3.71
C LYS A 456 -15.19 5.42 3.71
N GLN A 457 -15.43 4.31 4.40
CA GLN A 457 -14.51 3.17 4.37
C GLN A 457 -14.43 2.57 2.95
N PRO A 458 -13.23 2.28 2.41
CA PRO A 458 -13.10 1.64 1.10
C PRO A 458 -13.85 0.31 1.03
N LYS A 459 -14.57 0.10 -0.07
CA LYS A 459 -15.20 -1.18 -0.39
C LYS A 459 -14.26 -2.03 -1.28
N PRO A 460 -14.47 -3.35 -1.35
CA PRO A 460 -13.73 -4.22 -2.27
C PRO A 460 -13.68 -3.69 -3.70
N PHE A 461 -12.51 -3.79 -4.35
CA PHE A 461 -12.40 -3.51 -5.78
C PHE A 461 -13.23 -4.51 -6.61
N PRO A 462 -13.78 -4.07 -7.76
CA PRO A 462 -14.46 -4.94 -8.70
C PRO A 462 -13.47 -5.86 -9.42
N VAL A 463 -14.01 -6.83 -10.15
CA VAL A 463 -13.27 -7.66 -11.10
C VAL A 463 -13.59 -7.18 -12.52
N LEU A 464 -12.56 -6.94 -13.33
CA LEU A 464 -12.71 -6.62 -14.75
C LEU A 464 -12.72 -7.92 -15.56
N LYS A 465 -13.78 -8.16 -16.31
CA LYS A 465 -13.84 -9.20 -17.34
C LYS A 465 -13.70 -8.58 -18.72
N MET A 466 -12.93 -9.25 -19.56
CA MET A 466 -12.63 -8.82 -20.92
C MET A 466 -12.97 -9.94 -21.89
N ASN A 467 -13.44 -9.60 -23.09
CA ASN A 467 -13.71 -10.57 -24.15
C ASN A 467 -12.41 -11.30 -24.55
N PRO A 468 -12.29 -12.62 -24.29
CA PRO A 468 -11.05 -13.35 -24.50
C PRO A 468 -10.71 -13.57 -25.98
N LEU A 469 -11.67 -13.34 -26.88
CA LEU A 469 -11.47 -13.49 -28.33
C LEU A 469 -10.72 -12.31 -28.96
N LYS A 470 -10.58 -11.20 -28.24
CA LYS A 470 -9.88 -10.00 -28.73
C LYS A 470 -8.37 -10.19 -28.62
N LYS A 471 -7.71 -10.20 -29.78
CA LYS A 471 -6.26 -10.42 -29.94
C LYS A 471 -5.52 -9.25 -30.58
N ASP A 472 -6.26 -8.20 -30.92
CA ASP A 472 -5.75 -6.98 -31.50
C ASP A 472 -6.22 -5.78 -30.67
N ILE A 473 -5.30 -4.83 -30.43
CA ILE A 473 -5.54 -3.70 -29.53
C ILE A 473 -6.61 -2.76 -30.08
N ASP A 474 -6.70 -2.65 -31.40
CA ASP A 474 -7.65 -1.78 -32.10
C ASP A 474 -9.03 -2.45 -32.27
N SER A 475 -9.15 -3.74 -31.96
CA SER A 475 -10.39 -4.50 -32.11
C SER A 475 -11.34 -4.37 -30.90
N PHE A 476 -10.88 -3.85 -29.76
CA PHE A 476 -11.72 -3.71 -28.57
C PHE A 476 -12.82 -2.67 -28.74
N VAL A 477 -14.02 -3.00 -28.28
CA VAL A 477 -15.16 -2.07 -28.19
C VAL A 477 -15.71 -2.04 -26.76
N ALA A 478 -16.52 -1.03 -26.43
CA ALA A 478 -17.05 -0.85 -25.07
C ALA A 478 -17.80 -2.07 -24.52
N SER A 479 -18.49 -2.84 -25.38
CA SER A 479 -19.22 -4.06 -24.98
C SER A 479 -18.33 -5.26 -24.68
N ASP A 480 -17.01 -5.17 -24.91
CA ASP A 480 -16.05 -6.23 -24.59
C ASP A 480 -15.63 -6.23 -23.12
N PHE A 481 -16.12 -5.27 -22.31
CA PHE A 481 -15.72 -5.08 -20.92
C PHE A 481 -16.92 -5.21 -19.98
N GLU A 482 -16.74 -5.93 -18.88
CA GLU A 482 -17.73 -6.08 -17.81
C GLU A 482 -17.04 -5.86 -16.46
N LEU A 483 -17.64 -5.03 -15.60
CA LEU A 483 -17.20 -4.84 -14.22
C LEU A 483 -18.10 -5.63 -13.26
N VAL A 484 -17.57 -6.70 -12.70
CA VAL A 484 -18.29 -7.59 -11.78
C VAL A 484 -18.04 -7.18 -10.34
N GLY A 485 -19.11 -7.07 -9.55
CA GLY A 485 -19.01 -6.73 -8.12
C GLY A 485 -18.63 -5.28 -7.84
N TYR A 486 -18.87 -4.37 -8.79
CA TYR A 486 -18.68 -2.93 -8.57
C TYR A 486 -19.82 -2.36 -7.74
N ASP A 487 -19.61 -2.27 -6.43
CA ASP A 487 -20.52 -1.66 -5.46
C ASP A 487 -19.85 -0.41 -4.85
N PRO A 488 -19.78 0.73 -5.55
CA PRO A 488 -19.17 1.94 -4.99
C PRO A 488 -20.06 2.58 -3.91
N HIS A 489 -19.53 3.58 -3.22
CA HIS A 489 -20.39 4.52 -2.48
C HIS A 489 -21.13 5.45 -3.45
N ASN A 490 -22.12 6.18 -2.94
CA ASN A 490 -22.84 7.17 -3.73
C ASN A 490 -21.89 8.20 -4.34
N LYS A 491 -22.17 8.58 -5.60
CA LYS A 491 -21.43 9.59 -6.35
C LYS A 491 -21.35 10.90 -5.54
N ILE A 492 -20.16 11.48 -5.51
CA ILE A 492 -19.91 12.80 -4.96
C ILE A 492 -19.74 13.77 -6.13
N GLU A 493 -20.52 14.84 -6.16
CA GLU A 493 -20.44 15.83 -7.24
C GLU A 493 -19.27 16.79 -7.00
N MET A 494 -18.38 16.90 -7.98
CA MET A 494 -17.26 17.83 -8.01
C MET A 494 -17.22 18.49 -9.39
N LYS A 495 -17.20 19.84 -9.42
CA LYS A 495 -17.16 20.58 -10.69
C LYS A 495 -15.74 20.65 -11.21
N MET A 496 -15.54 20.37 -12.49
CA MET A 496 -14.26 20.57 -13.17
C MET A 496 -13.88 22.05 -13.12
N ALA A 497 -12.62 22.35 -12.81
CA ALA A 497 -12.06 23.67 -13.02
C ALA A 497 -11.76 23.83 -14.52
N ILE A 498 -12.31 24.88 -15.13
CA ILE A 498 -12.16 25.19 -16.56
C ILE A 498 -11.05 26.22 -16.71
#